data_AF-A0A7W0PBW6-F1
#
_entry.id   AF-A0A7W0PBW6-F1
#
_cell.length_a   1.000
_cell.length_b   1.000
_cell.length_c   1.000
_cell.angle_alpha   90.00
_cell.angle_beta   90.00
_cell.angle_gamma   90.00
#
_symmetry.space_group_name_H-M   'P 1'
#
loop_
_entity.id
_entity.type
_entity.pdbx_description
1 polymer ?
#
loop_
_entity_poly.entity_id
_entity_poly.type
_entity_poly.pdbx_seq_one_letter_code
_entity_poly.pdbx_strand_id
1 'polypeptide(L)'
;MQNICAAVQAQWDAFPIMQHATSNHVVDIEGDHASGRADVTVMVQLGDGRWIVGAATYEDAYQRESGVWRIASRRVVRPFDLAPLAPSEGAIYIDDDEVVGLPSEDADLR
;
A
#
# COMPACT_ATOMS: atom_id res chain seq x y z
N MET A 1 -21.07 -3.02 -3.82
CA MET A 1 -20.16 -1.98 -4.35
C MET A 1 -19.98 -0.82 -3.37
N GLN A 2 -21.05 -0.13 -2.93
CA GLN A 2 -20.96 1.04 -2.02
C GLN A 2 -20.11 0.80 -0.75
N ASN A 3 -20.25 -0.37 -0.11
CA ASN A 3 -19.48 -0.68 1.10
C ASN A 3 -17.96 -0.76 0.87
N ILE A 4 -17.53 -1.21 -0.32
CA ILE A 4 -16.11 -1.28 -0.68
C ILE A 4 -15.56 0.13 -0.89
N CYS A 5 -16.27 0.96 -1.66
CA CYS A 5 -15.86 2.34 -1.91
C CYS A 5 -15.76 3.14 -0.60
N ALA A 6 -16.75 3.00 0.29
CA ALA A 6 -16.74 3.68 1.58
C ALA A 6 -15.55 3.24 2.46
N ALA A 7 -15.25 1.94 2.49
CA ALA A 7 -14.10 1.43 3.25
C ALA A 7 -12.76 1.94 2.69
N VAL A 8 -12.61 2.01 1.36
CA VAL A 8 -11.41 2.55 0.72
C VAL A 8 -11.28 4.05 0.98
N GLN A 9 -12.38 4.82 0.86
CA GLN A 9 -12.36 6.24 1.16
C GLN A 9 -11.95 6.51 2.61
N ALA A 10 -12.49 5.76 3.56
CA ALA A 10 -12.11 5.90 4.97
C ALA A 10 -10.62 5.60 5.21
N GLN A 11 -10.00 4.70 4.45
CA GLN A 11 -8.56 4.46 4.53
C GLN A 11 -7.76 5.65 3.99
N TRP A 12 -8.16 6.23 2.86
CA TRP A 12 -7.51 7.43 2.31
C TRP A 12 -7.64 8.64 3.24
N ASP A 13 -8.79 8.79 3.91
CA ASP A 13 -9.00 9.87 4.87
C ASP A 13 -8.18 9.68 6.15
N ALA A 14 -7.89 8.44 6.54
CA ALA A 14 -7.20 8.11 7.78
C ALA A 14 -5.66 8.16 7.69
N PHE A 15 -5.09 7.88 6.52
CA PHE A 15 -3.66 7.69 6.37
C PHE A 15 -3.04 8.68 5.37
N PRO A 16 -2.11 9.55 5.81
CA PRO A 16 -1.49 10.54 4.93
C PRO A 16 -0.68 9.91 3.78
N ILE A 17 -0.04 8.76 4.03
CA ILE A 17 0.71 8.01 3.02
C ILE A 17 0.37 6.53 3.15
N MET A 18 0.04 5.91 2.02
CA MET A 18 -0.17 4.48 1.89
C MET A 18 0.39 4.00 0.56
N GLN A 19 1.29 3.01 0.61
CA GLN A 19 1.87 2.38 -0.56
C GLN A 19 1.69 0.87 -0.50
N HIS A 20 1.25 0.30 -1.62
CA HIS A 20 1.17 -1.14 -1.82
C HIS A 20 2.18 -1.54 -2.89
N ALA A 21 3.13 -2.40 -2.53
CA ALA A 21 4.07 -3.01 -3.46
C ALA A 21 3.64 -4.46 -3.73
N THR A 22 3.23 -4.73 -4.97
CA THR A 22 2.83 -6.06 -5.42
C THR A 22 4.01 -6.75 -6.10
N SER A 23 4.24 -8.01 -5.78
CA SER A 23 5.33 -8.85 -6.29
C SER A 23 4.85 -10.28 -6.57
N ASN A 24 5.66 -11.07 -7.27
CA ASN A 24 5.40 -12.49 -7.55
C ASN A 24 4.01 -12.78 -8.14
N HIS A 25 3.48 -11.87 -8.97
CA HIS A 25 2.15 -11.98 -9.52
C HIS A 25 2.09 -13.06 -10.62
N VAL A 26 1.26 -14.06 -10.41
CA VAL A 26 0.95 -15.10 -11.40
C VAL A 26 -0.54 -15.05 -11.70
N VAL A 27 -0.91 -15.20 -12.98
CA VAL A 27 -2.29 -15.16 -13.46
C VAL A 27 -2.53 -16.35 -14.39
N ASP A 28 -3.58 -17.11 -14.12
CA ASP A 28 -4.07 -18.20 -14.95
C ASP A 28 -5.37 -17.76 -15.63
N ILE A 29 -5.38 -17.70 -16.97
CA ILE A 29 -6.49 -17.14 -17.77
C ILE A 29 -7.28 -18.25 -18.45
N GLU A 30 -8.60 -18.22 -18.28
CA GLU A 30 -9.57 -19.15 -18.85
C GLU A 30 -10.71 -18.35 -19.54
N GLY A 31 -10.48 -17.96 -20.80
CA GLY A 31 -11.42 -17.15 -21.57
C GLY A 31 -11.61 -15.75 -20.95
N ASP A 32 -12.84 -15.46 -20.53
CA ASP A 32 -13.21 -14.20 -19.87
C ASP A 32 -13.09 -14.24 -18.33
N HIS A 33 -12.58 -15.34 -17.77
CA HIS A 33 -12.27 -15.47 -16.36
C HIS A 33 -10.77 -15.69 -16.17
N ALA A 34 -10.25 -15.29 -15.01
CA ALA A 34 -8.89 -15.64 -14.62
C ALA A 34 -8.79 -15.74 -13.09
N SER A 35 -7.81 -16.51 -12.61
CA SER A 35 -7.40 -16.49 -11.21
C SER A 35 -6.01 -15.90 -11.10
N GLY A 36 -5.67 -15.33 -9.95
CA GLY A 36 -4.32 -14.84 -9.71
C GLY A 36 -3.88 -14.93 -8.27
N ARG A 37 -2.57 -14.93 -8.13
CA ARG A 37 -1.90 -14.90 -6.83
C ARG A 37 -0.79 -13.87 -6.88
N ALA A 38 -0.74 -12.98 -5.90
CA ALA A 38 0.36 -12.01 -5.78
C ALA A 38 0.74 -11.81 -4.32
N ASP A 39 2.02 -11.65 -4.05
CA ASP A 39 2.49 -11.24 -2.71
C ASP A 39 2.49 -9.72 -2.63
N VAL A 40 2.01 -9.17 -1.52
CA VAL A 40 1.91 -7.73 -1.30
C VAL A 40 2.69 -7.34 -0.06
N THR A 41 3.39 -6.21 -0.12
CA THR A 41 3.85 -5.45 1.04
C THR A 41 3.11 -4.13 1.09
N VAL A 42 2.64 -3.75 2.27
CA VAL A 42 1.90 -2.51 2.53
C VAL A 42 2.70 -1.68 3.51
N MET A 43 2.94 -0.42 3.17
CA MET A 43 3.51 0.57 4.06
C MET A 43 2.51 1.69 4.26
N VAL A 44 2.23 2.02 5.52
CA VAL A 44 1.28 3.07 5.90
C VAL A 44 1.94 4.00 6.90
N GLN A 45 1.92 5.30 6.63
CA GLN A 45 2.33 6.29 7.60
C GLN A 45 1.12 6.69 8.46
N LEU A 46 1.32 6.73 9.77
CA LEU A 46 0.34 7.25 10.72
C LEU A 46 0.42 8.77 10.81
N GLY A 47 -0.62 9.41 11.33
CA GLY A 47 -0.64 10.88 11.52
C GLY A 47 0.45 11.42 12.46
N ASP A 48 1.10 10.57 13.25
CA ASP A 48 2.24 10.93 14.10
C ASP A 48 3.61 10.61 13.46
N GLY A 49 3.63 10.28 12.17
CA GLY A 49 4.84 10.03 11.38
C GLY A 49 5.41 8.61 11.50
N ARG A 50 4.93 7.78 12.44
CA ARG A 50 5.33 6.37 12.54
C ARG A 50 4.84 5.56 11.36
N TRP A 51 5.50 4.44 11.08
CA TRP A 51 5.18 3.57 9.96
C TRP A 51 4.65 2.23 10.42
N ILE A 52 3.55 1.77 9.82
CA ILE A 52 3.13 0.37 9.88
C ILE A 52 3.56 -0.31 8.58
N VAL A 53 4.19 -1.47 8.71
CA VAL A 53 4.53 -2.34 7.59
C VAL A 53 3.84 -3.66 7.79
N GLY A 54 3.09 -4.09 6.78
CA GLY A 54 2.47 -5.41 6.74
C GLY A 54 2.69 -6.07 5.39
N ALA A 55 2.41 -7.35 5.31
CA ALA A 55 2.43 -8.07 4.05
C ALA A 55 1.44 -9.23 4.07
N ALA A 56 1.06 -9.70 2.89
CA ALA A 56 0.13 -10.80 2.72
C ALA A 56 0.30 -11.43 1.32
N THR A 57 -0.45 -12.49 1.05
CA THR A 57 -0.73 -12.90 -0.33
C THR A 57 -2.17 -12.52 -0.67
N TYR A 58 -2.37 -11.96 -1.86
CA TYR A 58 -3.67 -11.83 -2.49
C TYR A 58 -3.97 -13.05 -3.35
N GLU A 59 -5.17 -13.60 -3.18
CA GLU A 59 -5.78 -14.58 -4.06
C GLU A 59 -6.98 -13.91 -4.73
N ASP A 60 -6.87 -13.66 -6.03
CA ASP A 60 -7.82 -12.87 -6.81
C ASP A 60 -8.60 -13.73 -7.80
N ALA A 61 -9.87 -13.35 -8.01
CA ALA A 61 -10.64 -13.75 -9.17
C ALA A 61 -10.81 -12.52 -10.08
N TYR A 62 -10.53 -12.68 -11.37
CA TYR A 62 -10.71 -11.63 -12.38
C TYR A 62 -11.80 -12.01 -13.37
N GLN A 63 -12.49 -11.00 -13.88
CA GLN A 63 -13.49 -11.15 -14.94
C GLN A 63 -13.26 -10.08 -16.02
N ARG A 64 -13.29 -10.51 -17.28
CA ARG A 64 -13.26 -9.62 -18.44
C ARG A 64 -14.69 -9.30 -18.85
N GLU A 65 -15.04 -8.03 -18.83
CA GLU A 65 -16.36 -7.56 -19.26
C GLU A 65 -16.18 -6.45 -20.27
N SER A 66 -16.80 -6.60 -21.45
CA SER A 66 -16.67 -5.64 -22.56
C SER A 66 -15.20 -5.34 -22.91
N GLY A 67 -14.35 -6.37 -22.88
CA GLY A 67 -12.92 -6.26 -23.18
C GLY A 67 -12.02 -5.82 -22.02
N VAL A 68 -12.59 -5.38 -20.88
CA VAL A 68 -11.85 -4.84 -19.73
C VAL A 68 -11.78 -5.87 -18.59
N TRP A 69 -10.57 -6.17 -18.12
CA TRP A 69 -10.38 -6.99 -16.92
C TRP A 69 -10.66 -6.18 -15.65
N ARG A 70 -11.36 -6.80 -14.71
CA ARG A 70 -11.62 -6.27 -13.37
C ARG A 70 -11.28 -7.33 -12.32
N ILE A 71 -10.90 -6.89 -11.13
CA ILE A 71 -10.88 -7.75 -9.94
C ILE A 71 -12.34 -7.97 -9.53
N ALA A 72 -12.84 -9.19 -9.71
CA ALA A 72 -14.19 -9.57 -9.28
C ALA A 72 -14.22 -9.81 -7.76
N SER A 73 -13.16 -10.40 -7.21
CA SER A 73 -12.96 -10.53 -5.76
C SER A 73 -11.48 -10.69 -5.42
N ARG A 74 -11.14 -10.37 -4.16
CA ARG A 74 -9.81 -10.55 -3.58
C ARG A 74 -9.94 -11.16 -2.18
N ARG A 75 -9.17 -12.20 -1.91
CA ARG A 75 -8.97 -12.75 -0.57
C ARG A 75 -7.55 -12.43 -0.10
N VAL A 76 -7.43 -11.86 1.09
CA VAL A 76 -6.15 -11.66 1.77
C VAL A 76 -5.86 -12.90 2.60
N VAL A 77 -4.72 -13.54 2.36
CA VAL A 77 -4.30 -14.73 3.09
C VAL A 77 -2.88 -14.57 3.60
N ARG A 78 -2.56 -15.30 4.68
CA ARG A 78 -1.23 -15.27 5.33
C ARG A 78 -0.77 -13.84 5.67
N PRO A 79 -1.63 -12.99 6.29
CA PRO A 79 -1.22 -11.65 6.67
C PRO A 79 -0.17 -11.72 7.79
N PHE A 80 0.75 -10.76 7.78
CA PHE A 80 1.55 -10.41 8.94
C PHE A 80 1.71 -8.90 9.00
N ASP A 81 1.87 -8.39 10.21
CA ASP A 81 2.17 -6.99 10.48
C ASP A 81 3.41 -6.92 11.38
N LEU A 82 4.22 -5.89 11.16
CA LEU A 82 5.29 -5.51 12.06
C LEU A 82 4.77 -4.50 13.07
N ALA A 83 5.39 -4.48 14.25
CA ALA A 83 5.17 -3.38 15.19
C ALA A 83 5.51 -2.04 14.52
N PRO A 84 4.83 -0.94 14.89
CA PRO A 84 5.09 0.36 14.28
C PRO A 84 6.58 0.72 14.35
N LEU A 85 7.15 1.04 13.20
CA LEU A 85 8.50 1.55 13.08
C LEU A 85 8.51 3.04 13.45
N ALA A 86 9.64 3.49 13.99
CA ALA A 86 9.86 4.91 14.27
C ALA A 86 9.70 5.74 12.98
N PRO A 87 9.39 7.05 13.11
CA PRO A 87 9.39 7.94 11.96
C PRO A 87 10.73 7.87 11.21
N SER A 88 10.68 7.99 9.88
CA SER A 88 11.89 8.12 9.09
C SER A 88 12.48 9.52 9.33
N GLU A 89 13.73 9.59 9.76
CA GLU A 89 14.48 10.86 9.87
C GLU A 89 15.00 11.35 8.50
N GLY A 90 14.84 10.55 7.44
CA GLY A 90 15.23 10.91 6.09
C GLY A 90 14.27 11.93 5.48
N ALA A 91 14.83 12.88 4.72
CA ALA A 91 14.05 13.88 3.99
C ALA A 91 12.98 13.21 3.11
N ILE A 92 11.74 13.70 3.19
CA ILE A 92 10.67 13.32 2.28
C ILE A 92 10.74 14.29 1.10
N TYR A 93 11.19 13.79 -0.05
CA TYR A 93 11.17 14.55 -1.30
C TYR A 93 9.82 14.31 -1.96
N ILE A 94 8.92 15.31 -1.85
CA ILE A 94 7.59 15.25 -2.48
C ILE A 94 7.64 15.79 -3.93
N ASP A 95 8.66 16.59 -4.24
CA ASP A 95 9.07 17.03 -5.58
C ASP A 95 10.56 17.44 -5.53
N ASP A 96 11.23 17.49 -6.69
CA ASP A 96 12.70 17.67 -6.84
C ASP A 96 13.30 18.94 -6.19
N ASP A 97 12.50 19.88 -5.66
CA ASP A 97 13.00 21.20 -5.22
C ASP A 97 12.54 21.68 -3.81
N GLU A 98 11.87 20.86 -2.98
CA GLU A 98 11.54 21.28 -1.61
C GLU A 98 11.87 20.20 -0.56
N VAL A 99 12.81 20.52 0.33
CA VAL A 99 13.21 19.68 1.46
C VAL A 99 12.52 20.19 2.73
N VAL A 100 11.65 19.36 3.32
CA VAL A 100 11.05 19.62 4.63
C VAL A 100 11.61 18.62 5.65
N GLY A 101 12.16 19.12 6.77
CA GLY A 101 12.44 18.29 7.95
C GLY A 101 13.86 17.80 8.18
N LEU A 102 14.89 18.37 7.53
CA LEU A 102 16.27 18.08 7.95
C LEU A 102 16.52 18.63 9.37
N PRO A 103 17.14 17.84 10.28
CA PRO A 103 17.68 18.41 11.52
C PRO A 103 18.75 19.44 11.16
N SER A 104 18.69 20.62 11.76
CA SER A 104 19.69 21.67 11.57
C SER A 104 21.07 21.16 11.98
N GLU A 105 22.07 21.27 11.09
CA GLU A 105 23.47 20.89 11.36
C GLU A 105 24.12 21.67 12.53
N ASP A 106 23.44 22.68 13.08
CA ASP A 106 23.94 23.56 14.14
C ASP A 106 23.77 23.03 15.58
N ALA A 107 23.25 21.81 15.79
CA ALA A 107 22.96 21.31 17.14
C ALA A 107 24.20 20.79 17.92
N ASP A 108 25.35 20.60 17.28
CA ASP A 108 26.51 19.91 17.88
C ASP A 108 27.73 20.80 18.18
N LEU A 109 27.55 22.13 18.27
CA LEU A 109 28.61 23.05 18.70
C LEU A 109 28.11 24.02 19.78
N ARG A 110 27.87 23.55 21.01
CA ARG A 110 27.98 24.36 22.24
C ARG A 110 28.41 23.54 23.45
#